data_AF-A0A2H1L208-F1
#
_entry.id   AF-A0A2H1L208-F1
#
_cell.length_a   1.000
_cell.length_b   1.000
_cell.length_c   1.000
_cell.angle_alpha   90.00
_cell.angle_beta   90.00
_cell.angle_gamma   90.00
#
_symmetry.space_group_name_H-M   'P 1'
#
loop_
_entity.id
_entity.type
_entity.pdbx_description
1 polymer ?
#
loop_
_entity_poly.entity_id
_entity_poly.type
_entity_poly.pdbx_seq_one_letter_code
_entity_poly.pdbx_strand_id
1 'polypeptide(L)'
;WRHNRDRFIRAVDRYYTTAVALHEARGSGDSTTSSAASADPSDGEATAASAKDPIDVIVDGTHRLNALVDVVDDLTATLHARCPVTGQVVPGPVRQAVGDAPELLTKASSKVGEAVLAASMARSDGPSGRSIDSSAEATVRFITDAEELLERAREILARVEAP
;
A
#
# COMPACT_ATOMS: atom_id res chain seq x y z
N TRP A 1 10.90 8.66 -15.65
CA TRP A 1 10.52 9.06 -14.27
C TRP A 1 9.03 9.19 -14.09
N ARG A 2 8.37 10.12 -14.80
CA ARG A 2 6.92 10.34 -14.73
C ARG A 2 6.09 9.05 -14.85
N HIS A 3 6.43 8.16 -15.79
CA HIS A 3 5.74 6.88 -15.93
C HIS A 3 5.70 6.05 -14.63
N ASN A 4 6.80 5.98 -13.88
CA ASN A 4 6.85 5.23 -12.62
C ASN A 4 6.00 5.91 -11.54
N ARG A 5 6.09 7.24 -11.44
CA ARG A 5 5.23 8.05 -10.56
C ARG A 5 3.75 7.81 -10.85
N ASP A 6 3.34 7.97 -12.11
CA ASP A 6 1.94 7.82 -12.53
C ASP A 6 1.43 6.39 -12.37
N ARG A 7 2.31 5.39 -12.48
CA ARG A 7 1.97 3.99 -12.22
C ARG A 7 1.76 3.75 -10.72
N PHE A 8 2.61 4.32 -9.87
CA PHE A 8 2.49 4.23 -8.42
C PHE A 8 1.19 4.87 -7.93
N ILE A 9 0.92 6.12 -8.32
CA ILE A 9 -0.29 6.87 -7.93
C ILE A 9 -1.55 6.11 -8.35
N ARG A 10 -1.60 5.61 -9.58
CA ARG A 10 -2.74 4.79 -10.05
C ARG A 10 -2.89 3.46 -9.29
N ALA A 11 -1.83 2.94 -8.68
CA ALA A 11 -1.95 1.77 -7.82
C ALA A 11 -2.50 2.16 -6.43
N VAL A 12 -2.07 3.29 -5.88
CA VAL A 12 -2.59 3.86 -4.62
C VAL A 12 -4.09 4.20 -4.75
N ASP A 13 -4.51 4.85 -5.84
CA ASP A 13 -5.93 5.20 -6.08
C ASP A 13 -6.82 3.95 -6.14
N ARG A 14 -6.32 2.89 -6.78
CA ARG A 14 -7.02 1.59 -6.85
C ARG A 14 -7.10 0.93 -5.48
N TYR A 15 -6.03 1.02 -4.69
CA TYR A 15 -6.04 0.50 -3.33
C TYR A 15 -7.08 1.22 -2.48
N TYR A 16 -7.10 2.56 -2.52
CA TYR A 16 -8.07 3.39 -1.82
C TYR A 16 -9.51 3.02 -2.20
N THR A 17 -9.79 2.92 -3.51
CA THR A 17 -11.12 2.52 -4.00
C THR A 17 -11.55 1.16 -3.45
N THR A 18 -10.62 0.19 -3.41
CA THR A 18 -10.90 -1.15 -2.87
C THR A 18 -11.13 -1.12 -1.36
N ALA A 19 -10.33 -0.36 -0.61
CA ALA A 19 -10.48 -0.22 0.85
C ALA A 19 -11.81 0.45 1.23
N VAL A 20 -12.21 1.50 0.51
CA VAL A 20 -13.52 2.15 0.71
C VAL A 20 -14.66 1.17 0.44
N ALA A 21 -14.61 0.44 -0.68
CA ALA A 21 -15.65 -0.55 -1.00
C ALA A 21 -15.75 -1.68 0.05
N LEU A 22 -14.62 -2.08 0.63
CA LEU A 22 -14.58 -3.06 1.72
C LEU A 22 -15.24 -2.50 3.00
N HIS A 23 -14.91 -1.26 3.37
CA HIS A 23 -15.46 -0.59 4.54
C HIS A 23 -16.98 -0.33 4.40
N GLU A 24 -17.45 0.06 3.22
CA GLU A 24 -18.89 0.25 2.94
C GLU A 24 -19.69 -1.06 2.99
N ALA A 25 -19.09 -2.17 2.51
CA ALA A 25 -19.72 -3.49 2.57
C ALA A 25 -19.92 -3.97 4.03
N ARG A 26 -19.01 -3.61 4.95
CA ARG A 26 -19.13 -3.86 6.39
C ARG A 26 -20.34 -3.12 6.98
N GLY A 27 -20.43 -1.81 6.77
CA GLY A 27 -21.51 -0.98 7.32
C GLY A 27 -22.90 -1.33 6.79
N SER A 28 -22.98 -1.84 5.56
CA SER A 28 -24.22 -2.33 4.96
C SER A 28 -24.68 -3.67 5.55
N GLY A 29 -23.74 -4.52 6.01
CA GLY A 29 -24.06 -5.79 6.68
C GLY A 29 -24.60 -5.61 8.09
N ASP A 30 -24.02 -4.67 8.85
CA ASP A 30 -24.33 -4.45 10.27
C ASP A 30 -25.67 -3.70 10.51
N SER A 31 -26.15 -2.99 9.49
CA SER A 31 -27.48 -2.34 9.52
C SER A 31 -28.66 -3.33 9.51
N THR A 32 -28.40 -4.63 9.30
CA THR A 32 -29.45 -5.68 9.23
C THR A 32 -29.54 -6.53 10.50
N THR A 33 -28.64 -6.35 11.47
CA THR A 33 -28.51 -7.20 12.67
C THR A 33 -28.83 -6.50 13.99
N SER A 34 -29.01 -5.17 14.00
CA SER A 34 -29.29 -4.37 15.21
C SER A 34 -30.73 -4.46 15.73
N SER A 35 -31.38 -5.63 15.63
CA SER A 35 -32.68 -5.86 16.23
C SER A 35 -32.85 -7.29 16.73
N ALA A 36 -31.91 -7.81 17.51
CA ALA A 36 -32.19 -8.90 18.44
C ALA A 36 -31.14 -9.00 19.58
N ALA A 37 -31.67 -8.97 20.80
CA ALA A 37 -31.19 -9.59 22.03
C ALA A 37 -30.41 -8.75 23.05
N SER A 38 -31.15 -8.32 24.07
CA SER A 38 -30.68 -8.20 25.44
C SER A 38 -30.34 -9.58 26.02
N ALA A 39 -29.13 -9.77 26.56
CA ALA A 39 -28.82 -10.71 27.66
C ALA A 39 -27.38 -10.52 28.18
N ASP A 40 -27.30 -10.05 29.43
CA ASP A 40 -26.34 -10.29 30.54
C ASP A 40 -24.80 -10.45 30.31
N PRO A 41 -23.94 -9.77 31.11
CA PRO A 41 -22.48 -9.88 31.04
C PRO A 41 -21.96 -10.88 32.08
N SER A 42 -21.24 -11.91 31.64
CA SER A 42 -20.42 -12.73 32.55
C SER A 42 -18.99 -12.80 32.05
N ASP A 43 -18.10 -12.54 32.99
CA ASP A 43 -16.66 -12.36 32.89
C ASP A 43 -15.91 -13.42 32.08
N GLY A 44 -14.94 -12.93 31.31
CA GLY A 44 -13.93 -13.71 30.62
C GLY A 44 -12.80 -12.79 30.19
N GLU A 45 -11.96 -12.41 31.15
CA GLU A 45 -10.76 -11.59 30.95
C GLU A 45 -9.77 -12.32 30.03
N ALA A 46 -9.97 -12.15 28.73
CA ALA A 46 -8.96 -12.41 27.72
C ALA A 46 -8.21 -11.10 27.50
N THR A 47 -7.00 -11.00 28.06
CA THR A 47 -5.96 -10.10 27.56
C THR A 47 -5.55 -10.53 26.15
N ALA A 48 -6.44 -10.40 25.19
CA ALA A 48 -6.11 -10.35 23.78
C ALA A 48 -5.71 -8.90 23.51
N ALA A 49 -4.45 -8.67 23.14
CA ALA A 49 -4.12 -7.46 22.39
C ALA A 49 -5.21 -7.33 21.32
N SER A 50 -6.02 -6.27 21.38
CA SER A 50 -7.15 -6.08 20.48
C SER A 50 -6.65 -6.26 19.05
N ALA A 51 -6.90 -7.44 18.48
CA ALA A 51 -6.49 -7.75 17.13
C ALA A 51 -7.30 -6.78 16.27
N LYS A 52 -6.62 -5.79 15.67
CA LYS A 52 -7.28 -4.81 14.82
C LYS A 52 -8.14 -5.57 13.81
N ASP A 53 -9.37 -5.10 13.61
CA ASP A 53 -10.26 -5.64 12.59
C ASP A 53 -9.50 -5.67 11.25
N PRO A 54 -9.43 -6.80 10.54
CA PRO A 54 -8.71 -6.90 9.26
C PRO A 54 -9.18 -5.87 8.23
N ILE A 55 -10.43 -5.39 8.29
CA ILE A 55 -10.91 -4.27 7.46
C ILE A 55 -10.24 -2.96 7.88
N ASP A 56 -10.16 -2.67 9.17
CA ASP A 56 -9.49 -1.48 9.69
C ASP A 56 -7.98 -1.50 9.34
N VAL A 57 -7.35 -2.68 9.34
CA VAL A 57 -5.95 -2.86 8.88
C VAL A 57 -5.78 -2.47 7.41
N ILE A 58 -6.72 -2.87 6.54
CA ILE A 58 -6.68 -2.50 5.11
C ILE A 58 -6.99 -1.00 4.92
N VAL A 59 -7.89 -0.43 5.71
CA VAL A 59 -8.18 1.01 5.68
C VAL A 59 -6.97 1.82 6.15
N ASP A 60 -6.30 1.41 7.24
CA ASP A 60 -5.06 2.02 7.73
C ASP A 60 -3.94 2.02 6.66
N GLY A 61 -3.92 0.98 5.81
CA GLY A 61 -3.01 0.89 4.68
C GLY A 61 -3.14 2.04 3.68
N THR A 62 -4.32 2.67 3.58
CA THR A 62 -4.52 3.83 2.69
C THR A 62 -3.69 5.04 3.14
N HIS A 63 -3.61 5.30 4.44
CA HIS A 63 -2.81 6.39 5.00
C HIS A 63 -1.32 6.17 4.75
N ARG A 64 -0.84 4.92 4.95
CA ARG A 64 0.55 4.55 4.68
C ARG A 64 0.89 4.75 3.21
N LEU A 65 0.08 4.23 2.29
CA LEU A 65 0.31 4.38 0.85
C LEU A 65 0.25 5.84 0.38
N ASN A 66 -0.63 6.66 0.97
CA ASN A 66 -0.69 8.08 0.64
C ASN A 66 0.57 8.83 1.07
N ALA A 67 1.14 8.51 2.23
CA ALA A 67 2.42 9.08 2.66
C ALA A 67 3.58 8.74 1.70
N LEU A 68 3.51 7.59 1.00
CA LEU A 68 4.51 7.23 -0.01
C LEU A 68 4.37 7.97 -1.33
N VAL A 69 3.23 8.61 -1.60
CA VAL A 69 3.06 9.45 -2.81
C VAL A 69 4.04 10.62 -2.75
N ASP A 70 4.15 11.29 -1.62
CA ASP A 70 5.10 12.39 -1.41
C ASP A 70 6.55 11.91 -1.60
N VAL A 71 6.88 10.72 -1.08
CA VAL A 71 8.21 10.12 -1.24
C VAL A 71 8.53 9.83 -2.71
N VAL A 72 7.59 9.27 -3.47
CA VAL A 72 7.78 9.01 -4.90
C VAL A 72 7.87 10.31 -5.70
N ASP A 73 7.09 11.33 -5.33
CA ASP A 73 7.14 12.65 -5.95
C ASP A 73 8.53 13.28 -5.77
N ASP A 74 9.05 13.29 -4.55
CA ASP A 74 10.41 13.78 -4.25
C ASP A 74 11.48 12.99 -5.03
N LEU A 75 11.46 11.65 -4.97
CA LEU A 75 12.42 10.81 -5.67
C LEU A 75 12.40 11.05 -7.19
N THR A 76 11.21 11.16 -7.78
CA THR A 76 11.09 11.39 -9.22
C THR A 76 11.45 12.81 -9.62
N ALA A 77 11.22 13.81 -8.77
CA ALA A 77 11.69 15.18 -8.97
C ALA A 77 13.21 15.25 -8.96
N THR A 78 13.87 14.65 -7.96
CA THR A 78 15.34 14.56 -7.87
C THR A 78 15.94 13.86 -9.08
N LEU A 79 15.40 12.70 -9.47
CA LEU A 79 15.84 11.97 -10.66
C LEU A 79 15.68 12.79 -11.94
N HIS A 80 14.58 13.54 -12.07
CA HIS A 80 14.34 14.36 -13.24
C HIS A 80 15.27 15.58 -13.32
N ALA A 81 15.56 16.22 -12.18
CA ALA A 81 16.49 17.34 -12.11
C ALA A 81 17.92 16.93 -12.48
N ARG A 82 18.36 15.74 -12.05
CA ARG A 82 19.73 15.24 -12.30
C ARG A 82 19.90 14.62 -13.68
N CYS A 83 18.93 13.82 -14.11
CA CYS A 83 19.03 13.03 -15.32
C CYS A 83 17.68 13.07 -16.06
N PRO A 84 17.39 14.11 -16.84
CA PRO A 84 16.13 14.19 -17.57
C PRO A 84 16.04 13.04 -18.57
N VAL A 85 15.03 12.17 -18.39
CA VAL A 85 14.72 11.08 -19.31
C VAL A 85 13.39 11.37 -19.99
N THR A 86 13.41 11.46 -21.32
CA THR A 86 12.22 11.69 -22.17
C THR A 86 11.60 10.40 -22.70
N GLY A 87 12.35 9.30 -22.69
CA GLY A 87 11.88 7.97 -23.11
C GLY A 87 11.23 7.16 -21.98
N GLN A 88 10.64 6.03 -22.36
CA GLN A 88 10.06 5.06 -21.42
C GLN A 88 11.13 4.21 -20.70
N VAL A 89 12.32 4.10 -21.29
CA VAL A 89 13.43 3.30 -20.77
C VAL A 89 14.56 4.22 -20.32
N VAL A 90 15.13 3.92 -19.15
CA VAL A 90 16.29 4.66 -18.63
C VAL A 90 17.55 4.24 -19.40
N PRO A 91 18.27 5.18 -20.06
CA PRO A 91 19.51 4.86 -20.77
C PRO A 91 20.58 4.26 -19.86
N GLY A 92 21.48 3.45 -20.43
CA GLY A 92 22.60 2.84 -19.69
C GLY A 92 23.45 3.83 -18.88
N PRO A 93 23.90 4.96 -19.47
CA PRO A 93 24.68 5.96 -18.74
C PRO A 93 23.92 6.58 -17.56
N VAL A 94 22.60 6.77 -17.70
CA VAL A 94 21.77 7.28 -16.61
C VAL A 94 21.67 6.27 -15.48
N ARG A 95 21.52 4.98 -15.79
CA ARG A 95 21.54 3.91 -14.77
C ARG A 95 22.86 3.83 -14.01
N GLN A 96 23.99 4.06 -14.69
CA GLN A 96 25.29 4.15 -14.01
C GLN A 96 25.33 5.35 -13.04
N ALA A 97 24.70 6.46 -13.40
CA ALA A 97 24.66 7.65 -12.56
C ALA A 97 23.71 7.53 -11.36
N VAL A 98 22.53 6.92 -11.52
CA VAL A 98 21.51 6.89 -10.44
C VAL A 98 21.37 5.52 -9.76
N GLY A 99 22.20 4.55 -10.14
CA GLY A 99 22.13 3.17 -9.65
C GLY A 99 20.80 2.50 -9.93
N ASP A 100 20.36 1.66 -8.98
CA ASP A 100 19.16 0.83 -9.10
C ASP A 100 17.86 1.57 -8.73
N ALA A 101 17.91 2.86 -8.41
CA ALA A 101 16.74 3.67 -8.07
C ALA A 101 15.56 3.50 -9.06
N PRO A 102 15.76 3.45 -10.40
CA PRO A 102 14.66 3.23 -11.35
C PRO A 102 13.96 1.88 -11.19
N GLU A 103 14.74 0.84 -10.90
CA GLU A 103 14.24 -0.52 -10.71
C GLU A 103 13.50 -0.64 -9.38
N LEU A 104 14.02 -0.03 -8.32
CA LEU A 104 13.37 0.03 -7.01
C LEU A 104 12.01 0.73 -7.08
N LEU A 105 11.89 1.87 -7.77
CA LEU A 105 10.61 2.55 -8.00
C LEU A 105 9.60 1.66 -8.75
N THR A 106 10.08 0.88 -9.71
CA THR A 106 9.25 -0.07 -10.47
C THR A 106 8.78 -1.20 -9.57
N LYS A 107 9.67 -1.79 -8.76
CA LYS A 107 9.35 -2.84 -7.81
C LYS A 107 8.37 -2.34 -6.73
N ALA A 108 8.57 -1.14 -6.19
CA ALA A 108 7.67 -0.53 -5.22
C ALA A 108 6.25 -0.39 -5.80
N SER A 109 6.14 0.08 -7.05
CA SER A 109 4.84 0.15 -7.75
C SER A 109 4.19 -1.23 -7.92
N SER A 110 4.97 -2.28 -8.18
CA SER A 110 4.46 -3.66 -8.25
C SER A 110 3.99 -4.16 -6.88
N LYS A 111 4.70 -3.83 -5.79
CA LYS A 111 4.30 -4.17 -4.42
C LYS A 111 2.98 -3.52 -4.01
N VAL A 112 2.75 -2.25 -4.36
CA VAL A 112 1.43 -1.62 -4.18
C VAL A 112 0.36 -2.36 -5.00
N GLY A 113 0.69 -2.80 -6.22
CA GLY A 113 -0.19 -3.66 -7.02
C GLY A 113 -0.55 -4.99 -6.35
N GLU A 114 0.42 -5.64 -5.69
CA GLU A 114 0.20 -6.86 -4.90
C GLU A 114 -0.69 -6.58 -3.68
N ALA A 115 -0.51 -5.43 -3.00
CA ALA A 115 -1.38 -5.00 -1.91
C ALA A 115 -2.83 -4.77 -2.36
N VAL A 116 -3.04 -4.21 -3.57
CA VAL A 116 -4.37 -4.04 -4.18
C VAL A 116 -5.04 -5.39 -4.43
N LEU A 117 -4.29 -6.39 -4.93
CA LEU A 117 -4.82 -7.73 -5.17
C LEU A 117 -5.23 -8.40 -3.86
N ALA A 118 -4.40 -8.32 -2.82
CA ALA A 118 -4.72 -8.84 -1.49
C ALA A 118 -5.99 -8.18 -0.90
N ALA A 119 -6.09 -6.84 -0.96
CA ALA A 119 -7.29 -6.15 -0.52
C ALA A 119 -8.54 -6.53 -1.34
N SER A 120 -8.38 -6.82 -2.63
CA SER A 120 -9.48 -7.25 -3.50
C SER A 120 -9.95 -8.68 -3.17
N MET A 121 -9.05 -9.55 -2.74
CA MET A 121 -9.39 -10.87 -2.20
C MET A 121 -10.21 -10.72 -0.93
N ALA A 122 -9.77 -9.88 0.03
CA ALA A 122 -10.54 -9.61 1.25
C ALA A 122 -11.97 -9.14 0.94
N ARG A 123 -12.12 -8.25 -0.05
CA ARG A 123 -13.44 -7.77 -0.51
C ARG A 123 -14.32 -8.87 -1.11
N SER A 124 -13.73 -9.89 -1.72
CA SER A 124 -14.46 -11.01 -2.31
C SER A 124 -14.82 -12.09 -1.27
N ASP A 125 -13.91 -12.36 -0.34
CA ASP A 125 -14.03 -13.40 0.68
C ASP A 125 -14.92 -12.97 1.87
N GLY A 126 -14.91 -11.69 2.25
CA GLY A 126 -15.70 -11.16 3.36
C GLY A 126 -17.20 -11.46 3.26
N PRO A 127 -17.89 -11.10 2.15
CA PRO A 127 -19.30 -11.43 1.94
C PRO A 127 -19.60 -12.94 1.89
N SER A 128 -18.58 -13.76 1.60
CA SER A 128 -18.70 -15.22 1.55
C SER A 128 -18.49 -15.87 2.91
N GLY A 129 -18.28 -15.09 3.98
CA GLY A 129 -18.04 -15.58 5.34
C GLY A 129 -16.67 -16.25 5.53
N ARG A 130 -15.75 -16.08 4.57
CA ARG A 130 -14.38 -16.59 4.69
C ARG A 130 -13.53 -15.59 5.48
N SER A 131 -12.59 -16.09 6.26
CA SER A 131 -11.61 -15.23 6.95
C SER A 131 -10.82 -14.41 5.93
N ILE A 132 -10.65 -13.13 6.25
CA ILE A 132 -9.89 -12.16 5.46
C ILE A 132 -8.55 -11.81 6.11
N ASP A 133 -8.19 -12.46 7.22
CA ASP A 133 -7.00 -12.16 8.03
C ASP A 133 -5.72 -12.29 7.20
N SER A 134 -5.58 -13.40 6.47
CA SER A 134 -4.42 -13.62 5.60
C SER A 134 -4.30 -12.58 4.49
N SER A 135 -5.42 -12.06 3.98
CA SER A 135 -5.42 -11.00 2.98
C SER A 135 -4.98 -9.66 3.60
N ALA A 136 -5.46 -9.34 4.80
CA ALA A 136 -5.02 -8.14 5.53
C ALA A 136 -3.53 -8.20 5.89
N GLU A 137 -3.04 -9.34 6.38
CA GLU A 137 -1.61 -9.57 6.65
C GLU A 137 -0.76 -9.42 5.39
N ALA A 138 -1.19 -10.01 4.28
CA ALA A 138 -0.50 -9.89 3.00
C ALA A 138 -0.45 -8.43 2.54
N THR A 139 -1.55 -7.69 2.66
CA THR A 139 -1.61 -6.26 2.38
C THR A 139 -0.59 -5.47 3.21
N VAL A 140 -0.51 -5.70 4.52
CA VAL A 140 0.49 -5.05 5.39
C VAL A 140 1.90 -5.35 4.91
N ARG A 141 2.21 -6.63 4.64
CA ARG A 141 3.53 -7.05 4.17
C ARG A 141 3.92 -6.37 2.86
N PHE A 142 3.01 -6.34 1.88
CA PHE A 142 3.30 -5.72 0.58
C PHE A 142 3.47 -4.19 0.67
N ILE A 143 2.75 -3.51 1.57
CA ILE A 143 2.97 -2.08 1.83
C ILE A 143 4.35 -1.87 2.46
N THR A 144 4.73 -2.67 3.46
CA THR A 144 6.07 -2.63 4.07
C THR A 144 7.17 -2.89 3.04
N ASP A 145 7.02 -3.91 2.18
CA ASP A 145 7.97 -4.17 1.08
C ASP A 145 8.12 -2.93 0.17
N ALA A 146 7.04 -2.20 -0.10
CA ALA A 146 7.08 -0.98 -0.91
C ALA A 146 7.83 0.16 -0.19
N GLU A 147 7.60 0.35 1.11
CA GLU A 147 8.30 1.32 1.95
C GLU A 147 9.82 1.07 1.93
N GLU A 148 10.24 -0.17 2.16
CA GLU A 148 11.65 -0.56 2.17
C GLU A 148 12.34 -0.31 0.81
N LEU A 149 11.65 -0.59 -0.30
CA LEU A 149 12.16 -0.33 -1.64
C LEU A 149 12.35 1.17 -1.92
N LEU A 150 11.41 2.00 -1.47
CA LEU A 150 11.49 3.46 -1.64
C LEU A 150 12.57 4.08 -0.75
N GLU A 151 12.71 3.61 0.49
CA GLU A 151 13.79 4.05 1.36
C GLU A 151 15.15 3.66 0.80
N ARG A 152 15.28 2.45 0.26
CA ARG A 152 16.51 2.02 -0.42
C ARG A 152 16.84 2.90 -1.64
N ALA A 153 15.81 3.33 -2.39
CA ALA A 153 16.01 4.25 -3.51
C ALA A 153 16.50 5.63 -3.03
N ARG A 154 15.94 6.14 -1.92
CA ARG A 154 16.40 7.38 -1.28
C ARG A 154 17.85 7.30 -0.83
N GLU A 155 18.22 6.21 -0.14
CA GLU A 155 19.61 5.96 0.28
C GLU A 155 20.60 5.91 -0.88
N ILE A 156 20.20 5.33 -2.03
CA ILE A 156 21.04 5.32 -3.24
C ILE A 156 21.22 6.74 -3.76
N LEU A 157 20.13 7.50 -3.92
CA LEU A 157 20.23 8.87 -4.45
C LEU A 157 21.06 9.77 -3.53
N ALA A 158 20.87 9.69 -2.21
CA ALA A 158 21.66 10.43 -1.25
C ALA A 158 23.16 10.11 -1.33
N ARG A 159 23.53 8.83 -1.52
CA ARG A 159 24.93 8.42 -1.71
C ARG A 159 25.53 8.95 -3.00
N VAL A 160 24.75 9.04 -4.07
CA VAL A 160 25.20 9.63 -5.35
C VAL A 160 25.20 11.17 -5.28
N GLU A 161 24.56 11.79 -4.28
CA GLU A 161 24.61 13.25 -4.05
C GLU A 161 25.77 13.67 -3.14
N ALA A 162 26.29 12.75 -2.33
CA ALA A 162 27.46 13.01 -1.50
C ALA A 162 28.70 13.30 -2.40
N PRO A 163 29.38 14.45 -2.21
CA PRO A 163 30.50 14.91 -3.03
C PRO A 163 31.78 14.10 -2.85
#